data_AF-A0A7J4JWY1-F1
#
_entry.id   AF-A0A7J4JWY1-F1
#
_cell.length_a   1.000
_cell.length_b   1.000
_cell.length_c   1.000
_cell.angle_alpha   90.00
_cell.angle_beta   90.00
_cell.angle_gamma   90.00
#
_symmetry.space_group_name_H-M   'P 1'
#
loop_
_entity.id
_entity.type
_entity.pdbx_description
1 polymer ?
#
loop_
_entity_poly.entity_id
_entity_poly.type
_entity_poly.pdbx_seq_one_letter_code
_entity_poly.pdbx_strand_id
1 'polypeptide(L)'
;MSEKYIQMVANYDGWVAVKKLKIEPSTDSRTVMQFLASLGISLDKKVEENLAKIVDLKKLDSALEELSVGKNSENIALIIEAASSGKVNRVIKEICELESLQAKEKTELQEFCKVYALKKAFKKAGLFIDYSTIQLKIPGMKKSRAKKEAKD
;
A
#
# COMPACT_ATOMS: atom_id res chain seq x y z
N MET A 1 24.46 27.62 -8.46
CA MET A 1 23.56 26.53 -8.89
C MET A 1 22.67 26.17 -7.72
N SER A 2 21.36 26.08 -7.91
CA SER A 2 20.43 25.64 -6.85
C SER A 2 20.72 24.19 -6.46
N GLU A 3 20.63 23.88 -5.17
CA GLU A 3 20.74 22.50 -4.70
C GLU A 3 19.63 21.64 -5.33
N LYS A 4 19.98 20.45 -5.84
CA LYS A 4 19.01 19.49 -6.36
C LYS A 4 18.64 18.49 -5.27
N TYR A 5 17.36 18.24 -5.07
CA TYR A 5 16.87 17.25 -4.11
C TYR A 5 15.53 16.67 -4.53
N ILE A 6 15.22 15.47 -4.02
CA ILE A 6 13.89 14.88 -4.03
C ILE A 6 13.39 14.87 -2.58
N GLN A 7 12.21 15.42 -2.32
CA GLN A 7 11.70 15.57 -0.96
C GLN A 7 10.21 15.25 -0.88
N MET A 8 9.83 14.52 0.17
CA MET A 8 8.46 14.29 0.61
C MET A 8 8.34 14.74 2.07
N VAL A 9 7.38 15.61 2.34
CA VAL A 9 7.02 16.05 3.69
C VAL A 9 5.54 15.79 3.90
N ALA A 10 5.21 15.14 5.01
CA ALA A 10 3.83 14.92 5.44
C ALA A 10 3.71 15.22 6.93
N ASN A 11 2.61 15.88 7.30
CA ASN A 11 2.22 16.13 8.68
C ASN A 11 0.68 16.17 8.74
N TYR A 12 0.06 15.04 9.11
CA TYR A 12 -1.39 14.91 9.21
C TYR A 12 -1.78 13.75 10.14
N ASP A 13 -2.72 13.97 11.07
CA ASP A 13 -3.30 12.98 11.99
C ASP A 13 -2.28 11.97 12.57
N GLY A 14 -1.20 12.50 13.14
CA GLY A 14 -0.12 11.71 13.77
C GLY A 14 0.88 11.10 12.78
N TRP A 15 0.67 11.21 11.47
CA TRP A 15 1.67 10.90 10.47
C TRP A 15 2.59 12.09 10.22
N VAL A 16 3.78 12.03 10.82
CA VAL A 16 4.89 12.94 10.55
C VAL A 16 5.97 12.20 9.78
N ALA A 17 6.25 12.62 8.56
CA ALA A 17 7.30 12.03 7.73
C ALA A 17 8.07 13.09 6.96
N VAL A 18 9.40 13.06 7.09
CA VAL A 18 10.31 13.84 6.26
C VAL A 18 11.27 12.86 5.60
N LYS A 19 11.14 12.71 4.28
CA LYS A 19 12.06 11.93 3.45
C LYS A 19 12.70 12.86 2.45
N LYS A 20 14.04 12.99 2.49
CA LYS A 20 14.80 13.87 1.60
C LYS A 20 16.03 13.14 1.08
N LEU A 21 16.25 13.24 -0.23
CA LEU A 21 17.47 12.81 -0.90
C LEU A 21 18.09 14.03 -1.60
N LYS A 22 19.31 14.40 -1.21
CA LYS A 22 20.11 15.40 -1.94
C LYS A 22 20.74 14.72 -3.15
N ILE A 23 20.72 15.39 -4.30
CA ILE A 23 21.29 14.89 -5.55
C ILE A 23 22.65 15.55 -5.75
N GLU A 24 23.69 14.73 -5.65
CA GLU A 24 25.09 15.09 -5.88
C GLU A 24 25.59 14.47 -7.19
N PRO A 25 26.71 14.93 -7.76
CA PRO A 25 27.28 14.31 -8.97
C PRO A 25 27.58 12.82 -8.81
N SER A 26 27.81 12.35 -7.58
CA SER A 26 28.03 10.94 -7.22
C SER A 26 26.74 10.14 -6.98
N THR A 27 25.57 10.79 -6.96
CA THR A 27 24.29 10.12 -6.72
C THR A 27 23.90 9.30 -7.94
N ASP A 28 23.99 7.97 -7.81
CA ASP A 28 23.63 7.06 -8.89
C ASP A 28 22.11 6.90 -9.05
N SER A 29 21.69 6.45 -10.24
CA SER A 29 20.28 6.20 -10.55
C SER A 29 19.66 5.13 -9.65
N ARG A 30 20.47 4.17 -9.16
CA ARG A 30 20.01 3.11 -8.24
C ARG A 30 19.53 3.70 -6.92
N THR A 31 20.26 4.66 -6.36
CA THR A 31 19.92 5.38 -5.12
C THR A 31 18.63 6.17 -5.30
N VAL A 32 18.50 6.87 -6.43
CA VAL A 32 17.26 7.60 -6.78
C VAL A 32 16.08 6.63 -6.87
N MET A 33 16.23 5.51 -7.60
CA MET A 33 15.21 4.48 -7.74
C MET A 33 14.76 3.91 -6.38
N GLN A 34 15.71 3.54 -5.51
CA GLN A 34 15.40 3.01 -4.17
C GLN A 34 14.69 4.05 -3.29
N PHE A 35 15.10 5.31 -3.37
CA PHE A 35 14.45 6.39 -2.64
C PHE A 35 13.01 6.59 -3.10
N LEU A 36 12.76 6.68 -4.42
CA LEU A 36 11.42 6.81 -4.99
C LEU A 36 10.52 5.63 -4.64
N ALA A 37 11.03 4.39 -4.75
CA ALA A 37 10.30 3.20 -4.33
C ALA A 37 9.88 3.30 -2.84
N SER A 38 10.75 3.83 -1.98
CA SER A 38 10.42 4.04 -0.56
C SER A 38 9.34 5.11 -0.32
N LEU A 39 9.23 6.11 -1.20
CA LEU A 39 8.15 7.09 -1.14
C LEU A 39 6.84 6.41 -1.52
N GLY A 40 6.83 5.68 -2.64
CA GLY A 40 5.67 4.92 -3.11
C GLY A 40 5.09 3.98 -2.05
N ILE A 41 5.93 3.15 -1.43
CA ILE A 41 5.51 2.24 -0.35
C ILE A 41 4.91 3.00 0.83
N SER A 42 5.49 4.15 1.18
CA SER A 42 5.01 4.97 2.30
C SER A 42 3.65 5.60 2.01
N LEU A 43 3.43 6.05 0.77
CA LEU A 43 2.18 6.64 0.32
C LEU A 43 1.10 5.57 0.22
N ASP A 44 1.38 4.45 -0.44
CA ASP A 44 0.45 3.34 -0.61
C ASP A 44 -0.07 2.84 0.74
N LYS A 45 0.84 2.63 1.71
CA LYS A 45 0.44 2.25 3.08
C LYS A 45 -0.51 3.26 3.71
N LYS A 46 -0.28 4.56 3.48
CA LYS A 46 -1.14 5.62 4.04
C LYS A 46 -2.48 5.73 3.31
N VAL A 47 -2.53 5.40 2.02
CA VAL A 47 -3.81 5.25 1.30
C VAL A 47 -4.63 4.13 1.92
N GLU A 48 -4.04 2.94 2.12
CA GLU A 48 -4.72 1.79 2.73
C GLU A 48 -5.17 2.07 4.17
N GLU A 49 -4.32 2.70 4.98
CA GLU A 49 -4.66 3.08 6.36
C GLU A 49 -5.82 4.07 6.42
N ASN A 50 -5.90 5.04 5.50
CA ASN A 50 -7.04 5.98 5.47
C ASN A 50 -8.29 5.34 4.88
N LEU A 51 -8.16 4.44 3.89
CA LEU A 51 -9.29 3.66 3.39
C LEU A 51 -9.90 2.81 4.51
N ALA A 52 -9.07 2.17 5.35
CA ALA A 52 -9.51 1.38 6.50
C ALA A 52 -10.24 2.19 7.58
N LYS A 53 -10.09 3.53 7.62
CA LYS A 53 -10.87 4.41 8.50
C LYS A 53 -12.28 4.65 7.99
N ILE A 54 -12.51 4.43 6.70
CA ILE A 54 -13.78 4.73 6.01
C ILE A 54 -14.60 3.46 5.83
N VAL A 55 -13.96 2.35 5.44
CA VAL A 55 -14.63 1.08 5.11
C VAL A 55 -14.05 -0.09 5.90
N ASP A 56 -14.84 -1.15 6.07
CA ASP A 56 -14.40 -2.38 6.74
C ASP A 56 -13.52 -3.24 5.81
N LEU A 57 -12.24 -2.87 5.71
CA LEU A 57 -11.26 -3.65 4.95
C LEU A 57 -11.00 -5.04 5.53
N LYS A 58 -11.32 -5.29 6.81
CA LYS A 58 -11.16 -6.64 7.40
C LYS A 58 -12.17 -7.59 6.78
N LYS A 59 -13.42 -7.14 6.57
CA LYS A 59 -14.43 -7.92 5.88
C LYS A 59 -14.03 -8.25 4.43
N LEU A 60 -13.39 -7.31 3.74
CA LEU A 60 -12.82 -7.54 2.42
C LEU A 60 -11.65 -8.54 2.45
N ASP A 61 -10.74 -8.41 3.42
CA ASP A 61 -9.62 -9.34 3.61
C ASP A 61 -10.14 -10.77 3.85
N SER A 62 -11.15 -10.97 4.72
CA SER A 62 -11.77 -12.28 4.94
C SER A 62 -12.36 -12.87 3.65
N ALA A 63 -13.04 -12.05 2.84
CA ALA A 63 -13.60 -12.50 1.57
C ALA A 63 -12.52 -12.96 0.58
N LEU A 64 -11.33 -12.34 0.61
CA LEU A 64 -10.16 -12.70 -0.21
C LEU A 64 -9.41 -13.93 0.34
N GLU A 65 -9.45 -14.14 1.66
CA GLU A 65 -8.84 -15.32 2.30
C GLU A 65 -9.56 -16.60 1.90
N GLU A 66 -10.88 -16.56 1.79
CA GLU A 66 -11.71 -17.67 1.33
C GLU A 66 -11.50 -18.04 -0.15
N LEU A 67 -10.79 -17.21 -0.92
CA LEU A 67 -10.44 -17.51 -2.31
C LEU A 67 -9.26 -18.49 -2.37
N SER A 68 -9.42 -19.54 -3.16
CA SER A 68 -8.42 -20.57 -3.44
C SER A 68 -7.33 -20.10 -4.42
N VAL A 69 -6.76 -18.92 -4.16
CA VAL A 69 -5.54 -18.45 -4.81
C VAL A 69 -4.36 -19.04 -4.06
N GLY A 70 -3.83 -20.16 -4.56
CA GLY A 70 -2.63 -20.79 -4.02
C GLY A 70 -1.40 -19.90 -4.17
N LYS A 71 -0.41 -20.06 -3.27
CA LYS A 71 0.93 -19.51 -3.46
C LYS A 71 1.51 -20.11 -4.75
N ASN A 72 2.00 -19.27 -5.66
CA ASN A 72 2.50 -19.64 -6.98
C ASN A 72 1.41 -20.07 -7.99
N SER A 73 0.21 -19.49 -7.92
CA SER A 73 -0.77 -19.64 -9.01
C SER A 73 -0.19 -19.09 -10.30
N GLU A 74 0.25 -19.97 -11.21
CA GLU A 74 0.80 -19.62 -12.52
C GLU A 74 -0.25 -18.94 -13.41
N ASN A 75 -1.54 -19.10 -13.09
CA ASN A 75 -2.63 -18.51 -13.84
C ASN A 75 -3.04 -17.15 -13.25
N ILE A 76 -2.49 -16.08 -13.83
CA ILE A 76 -2.82 -14.69 -13.50
C ILE A 76 -4.32 -14.40 -13.69
N ALA A 77 -4.98 -15.02 -14.69
CA ALA A 77 -6.40 -14.81 -14.94
C ALA A 77 -7.25 -15.28 -13.75
N LEU A 78 -6.93 -16.42 -13.15
CA LEU A 78 -7.62 -16.91 -11.95
C LEU A 78 -7.49 -15.94 -10.77
N ILE A 79 -6.35 -15.26 -10.63
CA ILE A 79 -6.12 -14.28 -9.56
C ILE A 79 -7.02 -13.05 -9.78
N ILE A 80 -7.06 -12.55 -11.02
CA ILE A 80 -7.91 -11.41 -11.40
C ILE A 80 -9.39 -11.76 -11.23
N GLU A 81 -9.81 -12.94 -11.69
CA GLU A 81 -11.17 -13.44 -11.55
C GLU A 81 -11.58 -13.60 -10.08
N ALA A 82 -10.67 -14.12 -9.25
CA ALA A 82 -10.93 -14.27 -7.82
C ALA A 82 -11.12 -12.89 -7.15
N ALA A 83 -10.21 -11.94 -7.41
CA ALA A 83 -10.30 -10.58 -6.87
C ALA A 83 -11.50 -9.78 -7.40
N SER A 84 -11.93 -10.08 -8.62
CA SER A 84 -13.09 -9.44 -9.27
C SER A 84 -14.36 -10.29 -9.20
N SER A 85 -14.38 -11.32 -8.36
CA SER A 85 -15.49 -12.26 -8.28
C SER A 85 -16.77 -11.58 -7.81
N GLY A 86 -17.92 -12.14 -8.16
CA GLY A 86 -19.22 -11.64 -7.70
C GLY A 86 -19.32 -11.57 -6.17
N LYS A 87 -18.65 -12.48 -5.46
CA LYS A 87 -18.56 -12.48 -4.00
C LYS A 87 -17.79 -11.27 -3.47
N VAL A 88 -16.58 -11.03 -3.97
CA VAL A 88 -15.75 -9.88 -3.57
C VAL A 88 -16.45 -8.58 -3.92
N ASN A 89 -17.00 -8.46 -5.14
CA ASN A 89 -17.73 -7.27 -5.56
C ASN A 89 -18.97 -6.97 -4.71
N ARG A 90 -19.68 -7.99 -4.21
CA ARG A 90 -20.79 -7.79 -3.25
C ARG A 90 -20.28 -7.21 -1.94
N VAL A 91 -19.19 -7.75 -1.39
CA VAL A 91 -18.57 -7.22 -0.17
C VAL A 91 -18.10 -5.78 -0.36
N ILE A 92 -17.45 -5.47 -1.49
CA ILE A 92 -17.03 -4.10 -1.82
C ILE A 92 -18.22 -3.14 -1.86
N LYS A 93 -19.31 -3.52 -2.54
CA LYS A 93 -20.52 -2.70 -2.57
C LYS A 93 -21.09 -2.47 -1.18
N GLU A 94 -21.15 -3.53 -0.37
CA GLU A 94 -21.68 -3.48 0.99
C GLU A 94 -20.86 -2.55 1.89
N ILE A 95 -19.53 -2.68 1.93
CA ILE A 95 -18.69 -1.84 2.80
C ILE A 95 -18.60 -0.39 2.33
N CYS A 96 -18.95 -0.11 1.08
CA CYS A 96 -19.01 1.24 0.51
C CYS A 96 -20.41 1.86 0.54
N GLU A 97 -21.43 1.16 1.03
CA GLU A 97 -22.80 1.67 1.12
C GLU A 97 -22.97 2.59 2.34
N LEU A 98 -22.27 3.73 2.31
CA LEU A 98 -22.24 4.71 3.39
C LEU A 98 -23.27 5.81 3.15
N GLU A 99 -24.24 5.98 4.05
CA GLU A 99 -25.32 6.99 3.93
C GLU A 99 -24.79 8.42 3.82
N SER A 100 -23.61 8.69 4.38
CA SER A 100 -22.96 10.00 4.38
C SER A 100 -22.36 10.41 3.03
N LEU A 101 -22.32 9.52 2.03
CA LEU A 101 -21.65 9.73 0.76
C LEU A 101 -22.59 9.75 -0.43
N GLN A 102 -22.27 10.57 -1.41
CA GLN A 102 -22.96 10.59 -2.69
C GLN A 102 -22.60 9.36 -3.54
N ALA A 103 -23.45 9.04 -4.52
CA ALA A 103 -23.24 7.88 -5.40
C ALA A 103 -21.88 7.88 -6.11
N LYS A 104 -21.37 9.06 -6.51
CA LYS A 104 -20.06 9.18 -7.14
C LYS A 104 -18.91 8.88 -6.16
N GLU A 105 -18.97 9.43 -4.95
CA GLU A 105 -17.97 9.18 -3.90
C GLU A 105 -17.94 7.70 -3.48
N LYS A 106 -19.12 7.06 -3.39
CA LYS A 106 -19.24 5.61 -3.18
C LYS A 106 -18.55 4.83 -4.30
N THR A 107 -18.71 5.27 -5.55
CA THR A 107 -18.08 4.63 -6.71
C THR A 107 -16.56 4.75 -6.65
N GLU A 108 -16.04 5.94 -6.33
CA GLU A 108 -14.60 6.16 -6.14
C GLU A 108 -14.03 5.27 -5.02
N LEU A 109 -14.72 5.16 -3.88
CA LEU A 109 -14.32 4.24 -2.80
C LEU A 109 -14.32 2.77 -3.23
N GLN A 110 -15.30 2.36 -4.04
CA GLN A 110 -15.31 0.99 -4.58
C GLN A 110 -14.10 0.74 -5.48
N GLU A 111 -13.65 1.73 -6.25
CA GLU A 111 -12.43 1.61 -7.06
C GLU A 111 -11.17 1.44 -6.20
N PHE A 112 -11.04 2.21 -5.12
CA PHE A 112 -9.97 2.00 -4.14
C PHE A 112 -9.99 0.58 -3.54
N CYS A 113 -11.18 0.08 -3.17
CA CYS A 113 -11.34 -1.27 -2.65
C CYS A 113 -10.98 -2.35 -3.69
N LYS A 114 -11.31 -2.15 -4.97
CA LYS A 114 -10.92 -3.06 -6.04
C LYS A 114 -9.41 -3.12 -6.24
N VAL A 115 -8.73 -1.96 -6.23
CA VAL A 115 -7.26 -1.88 -6.30
C VAL A 115 -6.63 -2.59 -5.10
N TYR A 116 -7.15 -2.35 -3.90
CA TYR A 116 -6.71 -3.04 -2.68
C TYR A 116 -6.88 -4.56 -2.78
N ALA A 117 -8.06 -5.02 -3.20
CA ALA A 117 -8.37 -6.44 -3.36
C ALA A 117 -7.44 -7.12 -4.36
N LEU A 118 -7.21 -6.49 -5.51
CA LEU A 118 -6.30 -6.98 -6.53
C LEU A 118 -4.87 -7.03 -6.00
N LYS A 119 -4.42 -5.98 -5.31
CA LYS A 119 -3.09 -5.95 -4.70
C LYS A 119 -2.87 -7.10 -3.71
N LYS A 120 -3.86 -7.34 -2.83
CA LYS A 120 -3.83 -8.43 -1.86
C LYS A 120 -3.85 -9.81 -2.53
N ALA A 121 -4.67 -10.01 -3.56
CA ALA A 121 -4.73 -11.27 -4.30
C ALA A 121 -3.40 -11.60 -4.98
N PHE A 122 -2.79 -10.63 -5.66
CA PHE A 122 -1.46 -10.79 -6.26
C PHE A 122 -0.39 -11.11 -5.22
N LYS A 123 -0.39 -10.39 -4.10
CA LYS A 123 0.55 -10.64 -3.00
C LYS A 123 0.38 -12.03 -2.39
N LYS A 124 -0.86 -12.50 -2.22
CA LYS A 124 -1.18 -13.87 -1.73
C LYS A 124 -0.67 -14.94 -2.71
N ALA A 125 -0.75 -14.68 -4.01
CA ALA A 125 -0.20 -15.54 -5.05
C ALA A 125 1.34 -15.52 -5.15
N GLY A 126 2.02 -14.61 -4.44
CA GLY A 126 3.47 -14.45 -4.50
C GLY A 126 3.94 -13.59 -5.67
N LEU A 127 3.05 -12.84 -6.31
CA LEU A 127 3.37 -11.96 -7.44
C LEU A 127 3.78 -10.57 -6.95
N PHE A 128 4.82 -10.02 -7.58
CA PHE A 128 5.41 -8.72 -7.26
C PHE A 128 4.85 -7.65 -8.20
N ILE A 129 3.81 -6.95 -7.75
CA ILE A 129 3.09 -5.92 -8.53
C ILE A 129 3.43 -4.49 -8.10
N ASP A 130 4.16 -4.33 -7.01
CA ASP A 130 4.66 -3.06 -6.50
C ASP A 130 5.99 -3.29 -5.78
N TYR A 131 6.55 -2.20 -5.23
CA TYR A 131 7.83 -2.24 -4.53
C TYR A 131 7.71 -2.68 -3.06
N SER A 132 6.51 -2.94 -2.53
CA SER A 132 6.27 -3.22 -1.10
C SER A 132 6.89 -4.53 -0.61
N THR A 133 7.18 -5.45 -1.53
CA THR A 133 7.84 -6.73 -1.27
C THR A 133 9.36 -6.63 -1.28
N ILE A 134 9.91 -5.52 -1.77
CA ILE A 134 11.36 -5.30 -1.82
C ILE A 134 11.83 -4.86 -0.43
N GLN A 135 12.80 -5.60 0.13
CA GLN A 135 13.55 -5.13 1.29
C GLN A 135 14.49 -3.99 0.88
N LEU A 136 13.96 -2.77 0.81
CA LEU A 136 14.77 -1.59 0.52
C LEU A 136 15.71 -1.32 1.69
N LYS A 137 17.02 -1.49 1.46
CA LYS A 137 18.05 -0.89 2.31
C LYS A 137 18.19 0.57 1.90
N ILE A 138 17.37 1.45 2.47
CA ILE A 138 17.47 2.90 2.22
C ILE A 138 18.67 3.42 3.02
N PRO A 139 19.76 3.87 2.38
CA PRO A 139 20.85 4.51 3.10
C PRO A 139 20.31 5.76 3.80
N GLY A 140 20.45 5.84 5.13
CA GLY A 140 20.03 7.01 5.93
C GLY A 140 18.77 6.83 6.77
N MET A 141 17.95 5.78 6.57
CA MET A 141 16.94 5.39 7.57
C MET A 141 17.61 4.55 8.66
N LYS A 142 18.20 5.21 9.66
CA LYS A 142 18.56 4.53 10.91
C LYS A 142 17.28 3.91 11.47
N LYS A 143 17.18 2.59 11.48
CA LYS A 143 16.18 1.90 12.30
C LYS A 143 16.40 2.40 13.72
N SER A 144 15.46 3.17 14.27
CA SER A 144 15.46 3.41 15.71
C SER A 144 15.31 2.04 16.37
N ARG A 145 16.37 1.54 16.99
CA ARG A 145 16.23 0.43 17.95
C ARG A 145 15.29 0.96 19.01
N ALA A 146 14.07 0.42 19.08
CA ALA A 146 13.26 0.54 20.27
C ALA A 146 14.15 0.13 21.45
N LYS A 147 14.41 1.07 22.37
CA LYS A 147 15.06 0.74 23.64
C LYS A 147 14.19 -0.33 24.27
N LYS A 148 14.73 -1.54 24.44
CA LYS A 148 14.18 -2.48 25.42
C LYS A 148 14.31 -1.77 26.75
N GLU A 149 13.19 -1.40 27.33
CA GLU A 149 13.13 -1.00 28.73
C GLU A 149 13.70 -2.17 29.55
N ALA A 150 14.77 -1.89 30.29
CA ALA A 150 15.25 -2.79 31.32
C ALA A 150 14.15 -2.82 32.39
N LYS A 151 13.59 -4.00 32.64
CA LYS A 151 12.84 -4.25 33.85
C LYS A 151 13.87 -4.51 34.96
N ASP A 152 13.94 -3.59 35.91
CA ASP A 152 14.45 -3.87 37.25
C ASP A 152 13.43 -4.73 38.02
#